data_AF-W2N0Y2-F1
#
_entry.id   AF-W2N0Y2-F1
#
_cell.length_a   1.000
_cell.length_b   1.000
_cell.length_c   1.000
_cell.angle_alpha   90.00
_cell.angle_beta   90.00
_cell.angle_gamma   90.00
#
_symmetry.space_group_name_H-M   'P 1'
#
loop_
_entity.id
_entity.type
_entity.pdbx_description
1 polymer ?
#
loop_
_entity_poly.entity_id
_entity_poly.type
_entity_poly.pdbx_seq_one_letter_code
_entity_poly.pdbx_strand_id
1 'polypeptide(L)'
;PSWFIPQLLELVKAHKTKPSYVAARIAREHNHTLLYTPPYHPELQSIELIWGRVKNRIARRPADNLTDLSAKLTNEFERIKYKHWCKYYRRVLRFERKYMAALEECELVDEEELCAEADEEDEE
;
A
#
# COMPACT_ATOMS: atom_id res chain seq x y z
N PRO A 1 26.89 -31.07 -9.72
CA PRO A 1 25.48 -30.77 -10.07
C PRO A 1 25.24 -29.26 -10.09
N SER A 2 25.14 -28.67 -11.29
CA SER A 2 24.70 -27.29 -11.47
C SER A 2 23.18 -27.29 -11.43
N TRP A 3 22.59 -26.73 -10.38
CA TRP A 3 21.14 -26.58 -10.29
C TRP A 3 20.71 -25.39 -11.13
N PHE A 4 19.65 -25.55 -11.92
CA PHE A 4 19.06 -24.46 -12.68
C PHE A 4 18.23 -23.57 -11.75
N ILE A 5 18.18 -22.27 -12.05
CA ILE A 5 17.46 -21.25 -11.26
C ILE A 5 16.00 -21.68 -10.95
N PRO A 6 15.21 -22.27 -11.86
CA PRO A 6 13.84 -22.72 -11.57
C PRO A 6 13.76 -23.77 -10.46
N GLN A 7 14.68 -24.75 -10.47
CA GLN A 7 14.71 -25.83 -9.47
C GLN A 7 15.05 -25.28 -8.07
N LEU A 8 15.92 -24.27 -8.00
CA LEU A 8 16.23 -23.56 -6.76
C LEU A 8 15.04 -22.74 -6.28
N LEU A 9 14.29 -22.10 -7.18
CA LEU A 9 13.09 -21.34 -6.82
C LEU A 9 11.97 -22.23 -6.28
N GLU A 10 11.77 -23.41 -6.86
CA GLU A 10 10.79 -24.40 -6.39
C GLU A 10 11.16 -24.92 -4.99
N LEU A 11 12.44 -25.22 -4.77
CA LEU A 11 12.96 -25.60 -3.46
C LEU A 11 12.78 -24.48 -2.44
N VAL A 12 13.04 -23.23 -2.82
CA VAL A 12 12.79 -22.05 -1.96
C VAL A 12 11.30 -21.92 -1.67
N LYS A 13 10.40 -22.02 -2.65
CA LYS A 13 8.94 -21.97 -2.44
C LYS A 13 8.50 -23.03 -1.42
N ALA A 14 9.03 -24.25 -1.50
CA ALA A 14 8.71 -25.35 -0.59
C ALA A 14 9.24 -25.15 0.86
N HIS A 15 10.42 -24.52 1.02
CA HIS A 15 11.09 -24.42 2.32
C HIS A 15 11.02 -23.02 2.96
N LYS A 16 10.57 -22.01 2.22
CA LYS A 16 10.47 -20.63 2.71
C LYS A 16 9.40 -20.55 3.78
N THR A 17 9.85 -20.31 5.02
CA THR A 17 8.95 -20.02 6.13
C THR A 17 8.17 -18.74 5.86
N LYS A 18 6.89 -18.72 6.23
CA LYS A 18 6.09 -17.50 6.14
C LYS A 18 6.76 -16.42 7.00
N PRO A 19 7.04 -15.23 6.44
CA PRO A 19 7.67 -14.18 7.21
C PRO A 19 6.80 -13.78 8.40
N SER A 20 7.42 -13.71 9.58
CA SER A 20 6.76 -13.29 10.81
C SER A 20 7.12 -11.83 11.10
N TYR A 21 6.14 -10.94 10.98
CA TYR A 21 6.32 -9.52 11.24
C TYR A 21 5.89 -9.18 12.68
N VAL A 22 6.77 -8.51 13.42
CA VAL A 22 6.51 -8.10 14.81
C VAL A 22 5.23 -7.26 14.91
N ALA A 23 5.01 -6.33 13.97
CA ALA A 23 3.79 -5.52 13.92
C ALA A 23 2.51 -6.36 13.76
N ALA A 24 2.56 -7.41 12.93
CA ALA A 24 1.42 -8.32 12.74
C ALA A 24 1.14 -9.18 13.98
N ARG A 25 2.20 -9.56 14.71
CA ARG A 25 2.04 -10.24 16.00
C ARG A 25 1.35 -9.34 17.03
N ILE A 26 1.85 -8.12 17.22
CA ILE A 26 1.28 -7.15 18.16
C ILE A 26 -0.18 -6.82 17.80
N ALA A 27 -0.49 -6.56 16.53
CA ALA A 27 -1.87 -6.30 16.09
C ALA A 27 -2.82 -7.45 16.48
N ARG A 28 -2.39 -8.70 16.26
CA ARG A 28 -3.18 -9.89 16.61
C ARG A 28 -3.35 -10.06 18.12
N GLU A 29 -2.33 -9.79 18.91
CA GLU A 29 -2.41 -9.82 20.40
C GLU A 29 -3.48 -8.86 20.92
N HIS A 30 -3.75 -7.77 20.19
CA HIS A 30 -4.81 -6.80 20.48
C HIS A 30 -6.11 -7.03 19.70
N ASN A 31 -6.32 -8.21 19.10
CA ASN A 31 -7.51 -8.54 18.28
C ASN A 31 -7.73 -7.59 17.09
N HIS A 32 -6.66 -7.08 16.50
CA HIS A 32 -6.70 -6.26 15.28
C HIS A 32 -6.27 -7.07 14.05
N THR A 33 -6.97 -6.84 12.94
CA THR A 33 -6.63 -7.36 11.62
C THR A 33 -5.84 -6.30 10.86
N LEU A 34 -4.70 -6.69 10.28
CA LEU A 34 -3.94 -5.82 9.39
C LEU A 34 -4.53 -5.84 7.98
N LEU A 35 -4.75 -4.65 7.42
CA LEU A 35 -5.08 -4.45 6.02
C LEU A 35 -3.80 -4.05 5.28
N TYR A 36 -3.39 -4.86 4.31
CA TYR A 36 -2.26 -4.55 3.44
C TYR A 36 -2.77 -3.89 2.17
N THR A 37 -2.17 -2.76 1.81
CA THR A 37 -2.37 -2.12 0.51
C THR A 37 -1.20 -2.46 -0.39
N PRO A 38 -1.42 -2.64 -1.71
CA PRO A 38 -0.31 -2.84 -2.64
C PRO A 38 0.67 -1.64 -2.62
N PRO A 39 1.95 -1.88 -2.92
CA PRO A 39 2.98 -0.83 -2.91
C PRO A 39 2.68 0.25 -3.96
N TYR A 40 3.13 1.48 -3.71
CA TYR A 40 2.97 2.63 -4.62
C TYR A 40 1.52 3.07 -4.91
N HIS A 41 0.56 2.70 -4.05
CA HIS A 41 -0.85 3.11 -4.17
C HIS A 41 -1.30 4.03 -3.01
N PRO A 42 -0.74 5.24 -2.86
CA PRO A 42 -1.11 6.17 -1.78
C PRO A 42 -2.58 6.61 -1.84
N GLU A 43 -3.23 6.54 -3.00
CA GLU A 43 -4.65 6.81 -3.19
C GLU A 43 -5.57 5.83 -2.46
N LEU A 44 -5.06 4.65 -2.09
CA LEU A 44 -5.75 3.68 -1.24
C LEU A 44 -5.57 3.96 0.25
N GLN A 45 -4.71 4.91 0.61
CA GLN A 45 -4.37 5.22 2.00
C GLN A 45 -5.05 6.53 2.44
N SER A 46 -6.18 6.41 3.14
CA SER A 46 -6.98 7.58 3.57
C SER A 46 -6.19 8.59 4.42
N ILE A 47 -5.14 8.15 5.13
CA ILE A 47 -4.24 8.99 5.92
C ILE A 47 -3.47 10.01 5.06
N GLU A 48 -3.14 9.69 3.80
CA GLU A 48 -2.45 10.61 2.89
C GLU A 48 -3.32 11.82 2.55
N LEU A 49 -4.64 11.61 2.41
CA LEU A 49 -5.60 12.70 2.16
C LEU A 49 -5.78 13.61 3.38
N ILE A 50 -5.69 13.02 4.58
CA ILE A 50 -5.72 13.75 5.85
C ILE A 50 -4.48 14.62 5.98
N TRP A 51 -3.29 14.05 5.78
CA TRP A 51 -2.04 14.79 5.79
C TRP A 51 -1.99 15.86 4.72
N GLY A 52 -2.43 15.57 3.50
CA GLY A 52 -2.53 16.55 2.42
C GLY A 52 -3.36 17.77 2.83
N ARG A 53 -4.49 17.56 3.51
CA ARG A 53 -5.31 18.66 4.05
C ARG A 53 -4.56 19.48 5.09
N VAL A 54 -3.93 18.83 6.08
CA VAL A 54 -3.22 19.50 7.18
C VAL A 54 -2.03 20.30 6.63
N LYS A 55 -1.18 19.65 5.81
CA LYS A 55 -0.02 20.28 5.17
C LYS A 55 -0.43 21.48 4.32
N ASN A 56 -1.46 21.35 3.49
CA ASN A 56 -1.94 22.47 2.65
C ASN A 56 -2.46 23.66 3.46
N ARG A 57 -2.94 23.45 4.68
CA ARG A 57 -3.37 24.55 5.56
C ARG A 57 -2.18 25.22 6.24
N ILE A 58 -1.25 24.43 6.77
CA ILE A 58 -0.02 24.97 7.38
C ILE A 58 0.81 25.71 6.33
N ALA A 59 0.87 25.23 5.09
CA ALA A 59 1.59 25.91 4.01
C ALA A 59 1.08 27.34 3.70
N ARG A 60 -0.18 27.66 4.03
CA ARG A 60 -0.72 29.03 3.86
C ARG A 60 -0.17 30.01 4.89
N ARG A 61 0.22 29.50 6.07
CA ARG A 61 0.86 30.25 7.16
C ARG A 61 1.92 29.35 7.80
N PRO A 62 3.08 29.22 7.16
CA PRO A 62 4.14 28.30 7.58
C PRO A 62 4.53 28.49 9.05
N ALA A 63 5.08 27.46 9.66
CA ALA A 63 5.54 27.54 11.04
C ALA A 63 6.96 28.12 11.12
N ASP A 64 7.20 28.94 12.13
CA ASP A 64 8.51 29.58 12.33
C ASP A 64 9.51 28.69 13.08
N ASN A 65 8.99 27.76 13.89
CA ASN A 65 9.79 26.82 14.67
C ASN A 65 8.98 25.55 14.98
N LEU A 66 9.63 24.56 15.61
CA LEU A 66 9.01 23.27 15.90
C LEU A 66 7.86 23.36 16.91
N THR A 67 7.94 24.28 17.88
CA THR A 67 6.87 24.49 18.86
C THR A 67 5.60 25.03 18.20
N ASP A 68 5.76 26.04 17.33
CA ASP A 68 4.66 26.58 16.53
C ASP A 68 4.11 25.53 15.55
N LEU A 69 4.98 24.72 14.93
CA LEU A 69 4.55 23.63 14.06
C LEU A 69 3.69 22.61 14.83
N SER A 70 4.12 22.21 16.03
CA SER A 70 3.38 21.28 16.89
C SER A 70 2.00 21.83 17.27
N ALA A 71 1.93 23.11 17.65
CA ALA A 71 0.67 23.79 17.95
C ALA A 71 -0.26 23.85 16.73
N LYS A 72 0.28 24.20 15.55
CA LYS A 72 -0.46 24.24 14.28
C LYS A 72 -0.96 22.87 13.86
N LEU A 73 -0.15 21.83 13.99
CA LEU A 73 -0.54 20.44 13.71
C LEU A 73 -1.71 20.04 14.61
N THR A 74 -1.58 20.25 15.93
CA THR A 74 -2.63 19.94 16.91
C THR A 74 -3.94 20.62 16.55
N ASN A 75 -3.90 21.94 16.30
CA ASN A 75 -5.08 22.72 15.92
C ASN A 75 -5.72 22.20 14.61
N GLU A 76 -4.91 21.92 13.59
CA GLU A 76 -5.44 21.46 12.30
C GLU A 76 -6.00 20.04 12.35
N PHE A 77 -5.43 19.15 13.17
CA PHE A 77 -6.00 17.82 13.43
C PHE A 77 -7.33 17.88 14.19
N GLU A 78 -7.47 18.76 15.19
CA GLU A 78 -8.74 18.96 15.91
C GLU A 78 -9.88 19.46 15.01
N ARG A 79 -9.54 20.17 13.93
CA ARG A 79 -10.50 20.64 12.91
C ARG A 79 -10.96 19.52 11.98
N ILE A 80 -10.33 18.36 12.00
CA ILE A 80 -10.77 17.18 11.27
C ILE A 80 -11.97 16.56 12.01
N LYS A 81 -13.09 16.43 11.32
CA LYS A 81 -14.34 15.89 11.84
C LYS A 81 -14.73 14.66 11.05
N TYR A 82 -15.68 13.87 11.56
CA TYR A 82 -16.14 12.63 10.94
C TYR A 82 -16.48 12.79 9.45
N LYS A 83 -17.08 13.91 9.05
CA LYS A 83 -17.42 14.20 7.64
C LYS A 83 -16.22 14.19 6.70
N HIS A 84 -15.04 14.60 7.17
CA HIS A 84 -13.81 14.56 6.38
C HIS A 84 -13.34 13.12 6.21
N TRP A 85 -13.34 12.34 7.29
CA TRP A 85 -13.04 10.90 7.25
C TRP A 85 -13.98 10.15 6.31
N CYS A 86 -15.30 10.34 6.43
CA CYS A 86 -16.27 9.71 5.53
C CYS A 86 -16.04 10.12 4.06
N LYS A 87 -15.69 11.39 3.80
CA LYS A 87 -15.37 11.85 2.44
C LYS A 87 -14.13 11.13 1.89
N TYR A 88 -13.07 11.00 2.68
CA TYR A 88 -11.83 10.38 2.24
C TYR A 88 -11.95 8.86 2.11
N TYR A 89 -12.68 8.22 3.03
CA TYR A 89 -13.05 6.81 2.91
C TYR A 89 -13.79 6.52 1.60
N ARG A 90 -14.81 7.32 1.24
CA ARG A 90 -15.51 7.16 -0.05
C ARG A 90 -14.59 7.38 -1.26
N ARG A 91 -13.53 8.16 -1.13
CA ARG A 91 -12.53 8.35 -2.20
C ARG A 91 -11.66 7.11 -2.35
N VAL A 92 -11.15 6.56 -1.24
CA VAL A 92 -10.40 5.29 -1.23
C VAL A 92 -11.24 4.17 -1.83
N LEU A 93 -12.48 4.01 -1.38
CA LEU A 93 -13.40 2.99 -1.88
C LEU A 93 -13.65 3.08 -3.40
N ARG A 94 -13.58 4.29 -3.97
CA ARG A 94 -13.69 4.47 -5.43
C ARG A 94 -12.46 3.94 -6.16
N PHE A 95 -11.26 4.17 -5.62
CA PHE A 95 -10.03 3.61 -6.18
C PHE A 95 -9.98 2.10 -6.02
N GLU A 96 -10.36 1.57 -4.85
CA GLU A 96 -10.48 0.12 -4.63
C GLU A 96 -11.37 -0.52 -5.69
N ARG A 97 -12.59 0.00 -5.89
CA ARG A 97 -13.51 -0.52 -6.91
C ARG A 97 -12.94 -0.42 -8.33
N LYS A 98 -12.25 0.67 -8.64
CA LYS A 98 -11.61 0.86 -9.94
C LYS A 98 -10.54 -0.22 -10.18
N TYR A 99 -9.71 -0.51 -9.18
CA TYR A 99 -8.65 -1.50 -9.30
C TYR A 99 -9.18 -2.93 -9.30
N MET A 100 -10.20 -3.24 -8.50
CA MET A 100 -10.86 -4.54 -8.55
C MET A 100 -11.46 -4.81 -9.93
N ALA A 101 -12.16 -3.84 -10.53
CA ALA A 101 -12.72 -3.99 -11.88
C ALA A 101 -11.62 -4.17 -12.94
N ALA A 102 -10.51 -3.44 -12.84
CA ALA A 102 -9.39 -3.60 -13.76
C ALA A 102 -8.72 -4.97 -13.64
N LEU A 103 -8.60 -5.52 -12.42
CA LEU A 103 -8.07 -6.87 -12.20
C LEU A 103 -9.00 -7.96 -12.75
N GLU A 104 -10.31 -7.75 -12.72
CA GLU A 104 -11.29 -8.68 -13.31
C GLU A 104 -11.29 -8.63 -14.85
N GLU A 105 -10.90 -7.50 -15.45
CA GLU A 105 -10.80 -7.32 -16.90
C GLU A 105 -9.45 -7.80 -17.48
N CYS A 106 -8.38 -7.81 -16.67
CA CYS A 106 -7.12 -8.43 -17.06
C CYS A 106 -7.27 -9.95 -17.06
N GLU A 107 -7.15 -10.59 -18.22
CA GLU A 107 -6.83 -12.02 -18.27
C GLU A 107 -5.51 -12.22 -17.53
N LEU A 108 -5.55 -13.01 -16.44
CA LEU A 108 -4.35 -13.43 -15.76
C LEU A 108 -3.63 -14.39 -16.71
N VAL A 109 -2.61 -13.91 -17.39
CA VAL A 109 -1.61 -14.78 -18.03
C VAL A 109 -0.89 -15.49 -16.89
N ASP A 110 -0.86 -16.82 -16.90
CA ASP A 110 -0.16 -17.57 -15.87
C ASP A 110 1.33 -17.13 -15.85
N GLU A 111 1.95 -17.04 -14.67
CA GLU A 111 3.38 -16.68 -14.55
C GLU A 111 4.29 -17.60 -15.39
N GLU A 112 3.80 -18.81 -15.72
CA GLU A 112 4.45 -19.79 -16.60
C GLU A 112 4.40 -19.38 -18.08
N GLU A 113 3.33 -18.73 -18.51
CA GLU A 113 3.10 -18.32 -19.90
C GLU A 113 3.83 -16.99 -20.21
N LEU A 114 3.98 -16.11 -19.22
CA LEU A 114 4.78 -14.88 -19.33
C LEU A 114 6.29 -15.13 -19.45
N CYS A 115 6.80 -16.24 -18.88
CA CYS A 115 8.20 -16.62 -19.01
C CYS A 115 8.50 -17.31 -20.36
N ALA A 116 7.52 -18.01 -20.94
CA ALA A 116 7.69 -18.69 -22.22
C ALA A 116 7.84 -17.71 -23.39
N GLU A 117 7.10 -16.59 -23.38
CA GLU A 117 7.23 -15.58 -24.45
C GLU A 117 8.54 -14.79 -24.39
N ALA A 118 9.15 -14.66 -23.21
CA ALA A 118 10.45 -13.97 -23.07
C ALA A 118 11.63 -14.81 -23.60
N ASP A 119 11.51 -16.14 -23.61
CA ASP A 119 12.53 -17.04 -24.17
C ASP A 119 12.43 -17.18 -25.71
N GLU A 120 11.30 -16.79 -26.33
CA GLU A 120 11.13 -16.81 -27.79
C GLU A 120 11.68 -15.54 -28.50
N GLU A 121 11.83 -14.42 -27.79
CA GLU A 121 12.35 -13.16 -28.39
C GLU A 121 13.89 -13.10 -28.52
N ASP A 122 14.63 -14.05 -27.93
CA ASP A 122 16.11 -14.09 -27.94
C ASP A 122 16.71 -15.00 -29.05
N GLU A 123 15.91 -15.53 -29.99
CA GLU A 123 16.36 -16.42 -31.09
C GLU A 123 16.48 -15.78 -32.50
N GLU A 124 16.47 -14.45 -32.66
CA GLU A 124 16.79 -13.77 -33.95
C GLU A 124 18.17 -13.08 -34.02
#